data_AF-A0A8J5CEZ2-F1
#
_entry.id   AF-A0A8J5CEZ2-F1
#
_cell.length_a   1.000
_cell.length_b   1.000
_cell.length_c   1.000
_cell.angle_alpha   90.00
_cell.angle_beta   90.00
_cell.angle_gamma   90.00
#
_symmetry.space_group_name_H-M   'P 1'
#
loop_
_entity.id
_entity.type
_entity.pdbx_description
1 polymer ?
#
loop_
_entity_poly.entity_id
_entity_poly.type
_entity_poly.pdbx_seq_one_letter_code
_entity_poly.pdbx_strand_id
1 'polypeptide(L)'
;MIRKDNIVTKFEKLHGEYSSSRKVESAIGGSNLERKVFEVLLDNLLGRGTRECADHDDQPGGQRVPPRPTGPGRRGRMGGVDSVLAAQETRQSLRLEKAAAFSARKQEEAAASSLVAQLESSPSSSSNTSAVVSDKNTEQLGGASPAKRAKRATKNIVSPALAATLDRTKLTDRSATYVLTEAARCLGQNVEELNINRSSIDANA
;
A
#
# COMPACT_ATOMS: atom_id res chain seq x y z
N MET A 1 -18.14 35.66 -9.63
CA MET A 1 -18.54 35.31 -8.25
C MET A 1 -19.79 34.43 -8.31
N ILE A 2 -19.66 33.13 -8.08
CA ILE A 2 -20.80 32.20 -8.03
C ILE A 2 -21.42 32.30 -6.63
N ARG A 3 -22.70 32.67 -6.56
CA ARG A 3 -23.41 32.92 -5.29
C ARG A 3 -23.53 31.60 -4.52
N LYS A 4 -22.93 31.54 -3.32
CA LYS A 4 -22.88 30.36 -2.45
C LYS A 4 -24.28 29.86 -2.06
N ASP A 5 -25.27 30.74 -2.07
CA ASP A 5 -26.66 30.47 -1.71
C ASP A 5 -27.35 29.50 -2.69
N ASN A 6 -26.91 29.49 -3.96
CA ASN A 6 -27.42 28.55 -4.97
C ASN A 6 -26.89 27.12 -4.77
N ILE A 7 -25.81 26.93 -4.02
CA ILE A 7 -25.22 25.61 -3.78
C ILE A 7 -25.92 24.94 -2.60
N VAL A 8 -26.18 25.70 -1.53
CA VAL A 8 -26.88 25.20 -0.34
C VAL A 8 -28.32 24.82 -0.69
N THR A 9 -29.02 25.67 -1.42
CA THR A 9 -30.40 25.37 -1.89
C THR A 9 -30.47 24.17 -2.82
N LYS A 10 -29.46 23.96 -3.67
CA LYS A 10 -29.35 22.74 -4.49
C LYS A 10 -29.12 21.49 -3.63
N PHE A 11 -28.30 21.60 -2.58
CA PHE A 11 -28.03 20.50 -1.66
C PHE A 11 -29.27 20.12 -0.86
N GLU A 12 -30.01 21.10 -0.35
CA GLU A 12 -31.28 20.88 0.35
C GLU A 12 -32.33 20.24 -0.56
N LYS A 13 -32.40 20.67 -1.83
CA LYS A 13 -33.30 20.09 -2.81
C LYS A 13 -32.95 18.63 -3.13
N LEU A 14 -31.67 18.33 -3.34
CA LEU A 14 -31.17 16.97 -3.55
C LEU A 14 -31.42 16.08 -2.33
N HIS A 15 -31.25 16.60 -1.12
CA HIS A 15 -31.50 15.86 0.11
C HIS A 15 -33.00 15.55 0.30
N GLY A 16 -33.88 16.49 -0.06
CA GLY A 16 -35.33 16.28 -0.08
C GLY A 16 -35.76 15.20 -1.08
N GLU A 17 -35.19 15.22 -2.28
CA GLU A 17 -35.43 14.22 -3.32
C GLU A 17 -34.93 12.82 -2.88
N TYR A 18 -33.71 12.73 -2.32
CA TYR A 18 -33.13 11.47 -1.81
C TYR A 18 -33.94 10.87 -0.66
N SER A 19 -34.38 11.70 0.30
CA SER A 19 -35.22 11.26 1.43
C SER A 19 -36.59 10.73 0.96
N SER A 20 -37.14 11.34 -0.09
CA SER A 20 -38.41 10.91 -0.70
C SER A 20 -38.26 9.58 -1.44
N SER A 21 -37.16 9.38 -2.18
CA SER A 21 -36.84 8.10 -2.85
C SER A 21 -36.62 6.95 -1.85
N ARG A 22 -35.99 7.23 -0.71
CA ARG A 22 -35.74 6.22 0.34
C ARG A 22 -37.01 5.70 1.01
N LYS A 23 -38.07 6.53 1.09
CA LYS A 23 -39.39 6.11 1.59
C LYS A 23 -40.14 5.23 0.58
N VAL A 24 -39.84 5.36 -0.72
CA VAL A 24 -40.36 4.46 -1.77
C VAL A 24 -39.59 3.14 -1.80
N GLU A 25 -38.29 3.18 -1.47
CA GLU A 25 -37.39 2.01 -1.42
C GLU A 25 -37.73 0.98 -0.33
N SER A 26 -38.28 1.40 0.81
CA SER A 26 -38.77 0.43 1.81
C SER A 26 -39.93 -0.43 1.32
N ALA A 27 -40.49 -0.15 0.13
CA ALA A 27 -41.54 -0.95 -0.48
C ALA A 27 -41.04 -1.93 -1.56
N ILE A 28 -39.86 -1.74 -2.16
CA ILE A 28 -39.42 -2.56 -3.31
C ILE A 28 -37.91 -2.83 -3.20
N GLY A 29 -37.58 -4.05 -2.78
CA GLY A 29 -36.20 -4.53 -2.69
C GLY A 29 -35.49 -4.54 -4.04
N GLY A 30 -34.63 -3.55 -4.27
CA GLY A 30 -33.73 -3.48 -5.42
C GLY A 30 -32.33 -3.92 -5.04
N SER A 31 -31.94 -5.13 -5.43
CA SER A 31 -30.60 -5.69 -5.21
C SER A 31 -29.76 -5.65 -6.50
N ASN A 32 -28.44 -5.48 -6.33
CA ASN A 32 -27.37 -5.70 -7.30
C ASN A 32 -27.12 -4.70 -8.43
N LEU A 33 -28.12 -4.00 -8.97
CA LEU A 33 -27.86 -3.09 -10.11
C LEU A 33 -27.04 -1.87 -9.67
N GLU A 34 -27.37 -1.28 -8.51
CA GLU A 34 -26.70 -0.07 -8.04
C GLU A 34 -25.28 -0.30 -7.53
N ARG A 35 -24.96 -1.51 -7.04
CA ARG A 35 -23.57 -1.88 -6.69
C ARG A 35 -22.66 -1.86 -7.91
N LYS A 36 -23.15 -2.38 -9.04
CA LYS A 36 -22.40 -2.39 -10.30
C LYS A 36 -22.22 -0.99 -10.86
N VAL A 37 -23.26 -0.16 -10.77
CA VAL A 37 -23.16 1.25 -11.18
C VAL A 37 -22.14 1.99 -10.31
N PHE A 38 -22.13 1.74 -9.00
CA PHE A 38 -21.18 2.33 -8.07
C PHE A 38 -19.73 1.87 -8.31
N GLU A 39 -19.50 0.58 -8.59
CA GLU A 39 -18.16 0.08 -8.94
C GLU A 39 -17.62 0.69 -10.24
N VAL A 40 -18.44 0.80 -11.28
CA VAL A 40 -18.06 1.45 -12.55
C VAL A 40 -17.75 2.93 -12.33
N LEU A 41 -18.48 3.61 -11.45
CA LEU A 41 -18.26 5.02 -11.14
C LEU A 41 -16.96 5.22 -10.32
N LEU A 42 -16.62 4.27 -9.44
CA LEU A 42 -15.36 4.25 -8.73
C LEU A 42 -14.16 3.99 -9.65
N ASP A 43 -14.26 3.04 -10.59
CA ASP A 43 -13.18 2.73 -11.52
C ASP A 43 -12.86 3.90 -12.46
N ASN A 44 -13.89 4.63 -12.89
CA ASN A 44 -13.74 5.87 -13.66
C ASN A 44 -13.12 7.02 -12.85
N LEU A 45 -13.43 7.15 -11.56
CA LEU A 45 -12.87 8.19 -10.68
C LEU A 45 -11.41 7.91 -10.29
N LEU A 46 -11.04 6.64 -10.16
CA LEU A 46 -9.69 6.18 -9.82
C LEU A 46 -8.75 6.04 -11.02
N GLY A 47 -9.19 6.40 -12.23
CA GLY A 47 -8.37 6.32 -13.45
C GLY A 47 -7.91 4.90 -13.77
N ARG A 48 -8.58 3.88 -13.23
CA ARG A 48 -8.37 2.48 -13.62
C ARG A 48 -9.19 2.24 -14.87
N GLY A 49 -8.78 2.87 -15.96
CA GLY A 49 -9.28 2.53 -17.28
C GLY A 49 -9.12 1.03 -17.45
N THR A 50 -10.24 0.34 -17.68
CA THR A 50 -10.29 -1.03 -18.15
C THR A 50 -9.33 -1.13 -19.33
N ARG A 51 -8.17 -1.75 -19.11
CA ARG A 51 -7.42 -2.34 -20.22
C ARG A 51 -8.29 -3.48 -20.69
N GLU A 52 -9.00 -3.22 -21.78
CA GLU A 52 -9.71 -4.20 -22.57
C GLU A 52 -8.78 -5.41 -22.75
N CYS A 53 -9.06 -6.47 -21.99
CA CYS A 53 -8.62 -7.80 -22.38
C CYS A 53 -9.46 -8.12 -23.61
N ALA A 54 -8.90 -7.89 -24.80
CA ALA A 54 -9.46 -8.42 -26.02
C ALA A 54 -9.39 -9.95 -25.93
N ASP A 55 -10.51 -10.56 -25.54
CA ASP A 55 -10.84 -11.92 -25.89
C ASP A 55 -10.99 -11.98 -27.40
N HIS A 56 -10.10 -12.72 -28.09
CA HIS A 56 -10.41 -13.48 -29.29
C HIS A 56 -9.40 -14.62 -29.35
N ASP A 57 -9.86 -15.83 -29.02
CA ASP A 57 -9.71 -17.00 -29.91
C ASP A 57 -10.46 -18.19 -29.28
N ASP A 58 -11.69 -18.39 -29.75
CA ASP A 58 -12.36 -19.68 -29.76
C ASP A 58 -11.54 -20.69 -30.57
N GLN A 59 -11.18 -21.83 -29.98
CA GLN A 59 -11.11 -23.09 -30.73
C GLN A 59 -11.62 -24.26 -29.88
N PRO A 60 -12.74 -24.90 -30.26
CA PRO A 60 -13.13 -26.20 -29.70
C PRO A 60 -12.41 -27.30 -30.49
N GLY A 61 -11.59 -28.11 -29.83
CA GLY A 61 -10.81 -29.12 -30.51
C GLY A 61 -10.19 -30.18 -29.61
N GLY A 62 -11.01 -30.89 -28.84
CA GLY A 62 -10.57 -32.10 -28.15
C GLY A 62 -10.34 -33.22 -29.15
N GLN A 63 -9.09 -33.67 -29.31
CA GLN A 63 -8.77 -35.06 -29.69
C GLN A 63 -7.49 -35.51 -28.99
N ARG A 64 -7.63 -36.39 -27.98
CA ARG A 64 -6.51 -37.16 -27.42
C ARG A 64 -6.11 -38.21 -28.46
N VAL A 65 -4.87 -38.15 -28.95
CA VAL A 65 -4.27 -39.21 -29.77
C VAL A 65 -3.21 -39.93 -28.93
N PRO A 66 -3.19 -41.27 -28.87
CA PRO A 66 -2.24 -42.04 -28.06
C PRO A 66 -0.83 -42.00 -28.66
N PRO A 67 0.24 -42.13 -27.82
CA PRO A 67 1.60 -42.06 -28.32
C PRO A 67 1.99 -43.34 -29.08
N ARG A 68 2.77 -43.19 -30.16
CA ARG A 68 3.44 -44.29 -30.88
C ARG A 68 4.94 -44.35 -30.54
N PRO A 69 5.58 -45.54 -30.62
CA PRO A 69 6.93 -45.75 -30.10
C PRO A 69 8.04 -45.10 -30.95
N THR A 70 9.11 -44.73 -30.26
CA THR A 70 10.33 -44.07 -30.74
C THR A 70 11.27 -45.01 -31.49
N GLY A 71 11.54 -44.72 -32.77
CA GLY A 71 12.56 -45.38 -33.59
C GLY A 71 13.65 -44.41 -34.07
N PRO A 72 14.90 -44.87 -34.26
CA PRO A 72 16.03 -44.04 -34.67
C PRO A 72 15.87 -43.56 -36.13
N GLY A 73 15.98 -42.25 -36.35
CA GLY A 73 15.88 -41.62 -37.67
C GLY A 73 14.78 -40.56 -37.82
N ARG A 74 13.94 -40.33 -36.80
CA ARG A 74 12.99 -39.21 -36.79
C ARG A 74 13.59 -38.00 -36.08
N ARG A 75 13.53 -36.82 -36.72
CA ARG A 75 13.85 -35.53 -36.09
C ARG A 75 12.92 -35.33 -34.89
N GLY A 76 13.45 -35.44 -33.67
CA GLY A 76 12.70 -35.11 -32.46
C GLY A 76 12.28 -33.65 -32.47
N ARG A 77 11.06 -33.36 -32.00
CA ARG A 77 10.70 -32.00 -31.58
C ARG A 77 10.86 -31.92 -30.07
N MET A 78 11.58 -30.92 -29.59
CA MET A 78 11.55 -30.59 -28.16
C MET A 78 10.15 -30.11 -27.79
N GLY A 79 9.61 -30.58 -26.66
CA GLY A 79 8.32 -30.11 -26.15
C GLY A 79 8.35 -28.60 -25.91
N GLY A 80 7.18 -27.96 -26.00
CA GLY A 80 7.06 -26.54 -25.68
C GLY A 80 7.42 -26.27 -24.21
N VAL A 81 8.15 -25.19 -23.97
CA VAL A 81 8.41 -24.72 -22.60
C VAL A 81 7.12 -24.12 -22.06
N ASP A 82 6.72 -24.53 -20.86
CA ASP A 82 5.61 -23.92 -20.16
C ASP A 82 5.98 -22.48 -19.76
N SER A 83 5.44 -21.52 -20.49
CA SER A 83 5.71 -20.09 -20.30
C SER A 83 5.34 -19.59 -18.90
N VAL A 84 4.34 -20.21 -18.25
CA VAL A 84 3.90 -19.82 -16.91
C VAL A 84 4.92 -20.27 -15.87
N LEU A 85 5.39 -21.52 -15.98
CA LEU A 85 6.44 -22.04 -15.10
C LEU A 85 7.75 -21.28 -15.30
N ALA A 86 8.15 -21.00 -16.55
CA ALA A 86 9.35 -20.21 -16.83
C ALA A 86 9.28 -18.78 -16.23
N ALA A 87 8.11 -18.13 -16.32
CA ALA A 87 7.90 -16.82 -15.69
C ALA A 87 7.92 -16.89 -14.16
N GLN A 88 7.45 -17.99 -13.58
CA GLN A 88 7.48 -18.20 -12.13
C GLN A 88 8.91 -18.40 -11.62
N GLU A 89 9.70 -19.24 -12.30
CA GLU A 89 11.09 -19.51 -11.94
C GLU A 89 11.96 -18.25 -12.03
N THR A 90 11.85 -17.48 -13.11
CA THR A 90 12.56 -16.20 -13.28
C THR A 90 12.19 -15.19 -12.19
N ARG A 91 10.92 -15.13 -11.79
CA ARG A 91 10.48 -14.25 -10.70
C ARG A 91 11.02 -14.71 -9.34
N GLN A 92 11.11 -16.02 -9.11
CA GLN A 92 11.68 -16.57 -7.88
C GLN A 92 13.20 -16.35 -7.81
N SER A 93 13.93 -16.58 -8.90
CA SER A 93 15.38 -16.37 -8.95
C SER A 93 15.74 -14.90 -8.67
N LEU A 94 15.04 -13.95 -9.28
CA LEU A 94 15.24 -12.51 -9.02
C LEU A 94 14.96 -12.12 -7.56
N ARG A 95 14.00 -12.79 -6.91
CA ARG A 95 13.70 -12.54 -5.48
C ARG A 95 14.82 -13.06 -4.59
N LEU A 96 15.33 -14.25 -4.87
CA LEU A 96 16.44 -14.86 -4.11
C LEU A 96 17.72 -14.05 -4.26
N GLU A 97 18.06 -13.62 -5.48
CA GLU A 97 19.25 -12.79 -5.74
C GLU A 97 19.19 -11.47 -4.97
N LYS A 98 18.05 -10.78 -4.99
CA LYS A 98 17.86 -9.53 -4.24
C LYS A 98 17.95 -9.74 -2.72
N ALA A 99 17.38 -10.83 -2.20
CA ALA A 99 17.48 -11.16 -0.78
C ALA A 99 18.92 -11.49 -0.38
N ALA A 100 19.64 -12.24 -1.21
CA ALA A 100 21.05 -12.57 -1.00
C ALA A 100 21.91 -11.30 -1.01
N ALA A 101 21.75 -10.42 -2.00
CA ALA A 101 22.48 -9.16 -2.10
C ALA A 101 22.22 -8.25 -0.89
N PHE A 102 20.97 -8.17 -0.41
CA PHE A 102 20.63 -7.43 0.79
C PHE A 102 21.29 -8.02 2.05
N SER A 103 21.29 -9.35 2.18
CA SER A 103 21.91 -10.04 3.32
C SER A 103 23.44 -9.89 3.33
N ALA A 104 24.10 -9.96 2.17
CA ALA A 104 25.53 -9.78 2.02
C ALA A 104 25.96 -8.35 2.40
N ARG A 105 25.24 -7.34 1.90
CA ARG A 105 25.50 -5.93 2.27
C ARG A 105 25.36 -5.69 3.77
N LYS A 106 24.34 -6.29 4.40
CA LYS A 106 24.14 -6.17 5.85
C LYS A 106 25.28 -6.84 6.65
N GLN A 107 25.80 -7.98 6.19
CA GLN A 107 26.93 -8.65 6.82
C GLN A 107 28.23 -7.84 6.66
N GLU A 108 28.45 -7.24 5.49
CA GLU A 108 29.60 -6.36 5.25
C GLU A 108 29.56 -5.11 6.14
N GLU A 109 28.40 -4.44 6.25
CA GLU A 109 28.21 -3.29 7.14
C GLU A 109 28.41 -3.68 8.63
N ALA A 110 27.95 -4.87 9.04
CA ALA A 110 28.18 -5.40 10.38
C ALA A 110 29.65 -5.76 10.65
N ALA A 111 30.35 -6.34 9.67
CA ALA A 111 31.77 -6.67 9.77
C ALA A 111 32.65 -5.40 9.80
N ALA A 112 32.33 -4.40 8.97
CA ALA A 112 32.99 -3.10 8.99
C ALA A 112 32.78 -2.38 10.33
N SER A 113 31.58 -2.42 10.89
CA SER A 113 31.30 -1.87 12.23
C SER A 113 32.07 -2.61 13.34
N SER A 114 32.20 -3.94 13.22
CA SER A 114 32.99 -4.74 14.18
C SER A 114 34.49 -4.45 14.11
N LEU A 115 35.05 -4.16 12.93
CA LEU A 115 36.46 -3.79 12.79
C LEU A 115 36.74 -2.38 13.35
N VAL A 116 35.83 -1.43 13.15
CA VAL A 116 35.94 -0.09 13.74
C VAL A 116 35.92 -0.16 15.28
N ALA A 117 35.07 -1.02 15.86
CA ALA A 117 35.00 -1.20 17.31
C ALA A 117 36.28 -1.78 17.94
N GLN A 118 37.08 -2.57 17.21
CA GLN A 118 38.35 -3.12 17.73
C GLN A 118 39.49 -2.08 17.74
N LEU A 119 39.43 -1.05 16.91
CA LEU A 119 40.45 0.00 16.86
C LEU A 119 40.31 1.04 17.99
N GLU A 120 39.12 1.20 18.57
CA GLU A 120 38.90 2.09 19.72
C GLU A 120 39.27 1.48 21.09
N SER A 121 39.48 0.16 21.16
CA SER A 121 39.88 -0.53 22.40
C SER A 121 41.39 -0.56 22.65
N SER A 122 42.06 0.59 22.52
CA SER A 122 43.41 0.81 23.08
C SER A 122 43.28 1.68 24.35
N PRO A 123 43.42 1.12 25.57
CA PRO A 123 43.27 1.89 26.79
C PRO A 123 44.58 2.62 27.10
N SER A 124 44.60 3.94 26.90
CA SER A 124 45.59 4.80 27.57
C SER A 124 44.89 5.61 28.66
N SER A 125 45.32 5.35 29.89
CA SER A 125 44.88 5.95 31.13
C SER A 125 45.30 7.42 31.21
N SER A 126 44.37 8.33 31.53
CA SER A 126 44.63 9.41 32.50
C SER A 126 43.34 10.14 32.88
N SER A 127 43.17 10.27 34.20
CA SER A 127 42.15 11.02 34.90
C SER A 127 42.43 12.53 34.84
N ASN A 128 41.41 13.38 34.70
CA ASN A 128 41.04 14.40 35.71
C ASN A 128 40.03 15.46 35.23
N THR A 129 39.31 15.93 36.25
CA THR A 129 38.29 16.97 36.40
C THR A 129 38.52 18.32 35.70
N SER A 130 37.45 18.97 35.24
CA SER A 130 36.94 20.27 35.75
C SER A 130 35.95 20.92 34.77
N ALA A 131 34.94 21.59 35.34
CA ALA A 131 34.00 22.46 34.64
C ALA A 131 34.65 23.79 34.24
N VAL A 132 34.17 24.43 33.15
CA VAL A 132 33.94 25.88 32.99
C VAL A 132 33.32 26.18 31.62
N VAL A 133 32.63 27.32 31.59
CA VAL A 133 31.60 27.88 30.70
C VAL A 133 32.03 28.42 29.33
N SER A 134 31.02 28.55 28.44
CA SER A 134 30.77 29.56 27.37
C SER A 134 31.86 29.92 26.34
N ASP A 135 31.51 29.91 25.04
CA ASP A 135 31.06 31.10 24.29
C ASP A 135 30.81 30.75 22.79
N LYS A 136 29.96 31.55 22.16
CA LYS A 136 29.55 31.56 20.77
C LYS A 136 30.73 31.91 19.85
N ASN A 137 30.82 31.26 18.69
CA ASN A 137 30.80 32.03 17.44
C ASN A 137 30.39 31.22 16.21
N THR A 138 29.65 31.92 15.37
CA THR A 138 29.08 31.56 14.08
C THR A 138 30.18 31.47 13.01
N GLU A 139 30.19 30.42 12.20
CA GLU A 139 30.63 30.48 10.80
C GLU A 139 29.73 29.54 9.99
N GLN A 140 29.00 30.15 9.05
CA GLN A 140 28.04 29.51 8.16
C GLN A 140 28.79 28.72 7.08
N LEU A 141 28.51 27.41 7.00
CA LEU A 141 28.75 26.63 5.80
C LEU A 141 27.44 25.99 5.36
N GLY A 142 27.10 26.20 4.08
CA GLY A 142 25.80 25.96 3.47
C GLY A 142 25.13 24.66 3.86
N GLY A 143 24.17 24.76 4.77
CA GLY A 143 23.32 23.64 5.17
C GLY A 143 22.24 23.41 4.13
N ALA A 144 22.31 22.26 3.46
CA ALA A 144 21.13 21.63 2.88
C ALA A 144 19.99 21.73 3.90
N SER A 145 18.83 22.26 3.49
CA SER A 145 17.66 22.39 4.37
C SER A 145 17.47 21.06 5.10
N PRO A 146 17.38 21.03 6.44
CA PRO A 146 17.20 19.78 7.14
C PRO A 146 15.93 19.15 6.59
N ALA A 147 16.07 18.01 5.91
CA ALA A 147 14.94 17.20 5.48
C ALA A 147 14.07 17.06 6.72
N LYS A 148 12.87 17.66 6.69
CA LYS A 148 11.97 17.67 7.84
C LYS A 148 11.78 16.21 8.22
N ARG A 149 12.39 15.78 9.33
CA ARG A 149 12.22 14.41 9.83
C ARG A 149 10.72 14.22 9.97
N ALA A 150 10.17 13.26 9.23
CA ALA A 150 8.75 12.97 9.27
C ALA A 150 8.37 12.74 10.73
N LYS A 151 7.56 13.64 11.28
CA LYS A 151 7.09 13.50 12.66
C LYS A 151 6.23 12.26 12.68
N ARG A 152 6.64 11.24 13.45
CA ARG A 152 5.83 10.05 13.64
C ARG A 152 4.50 10.48 14.22
N ALA A 153 3.39 10.11 13.57
CA ALA A 153 2.06 10.40 14.05
C ALA A 153 1.91 9.94 15.52
N THR A 154 1.42 10.82 16.38
CA THR A 154 1.40 10.60 17.83
C THR A 154 0.02 10.21 18.35
N LYS A 155 -1.05 10.50 17.60
CA LYS A 155 -2.43 10.30 18.04
C LYS A 155 -3.03 9.04 17.43
N ASN A 156 -3.33 8.05 18.26
CA ASN A 156 -4.11 6.88 17.86
C ASN A 156 -5.60 7.22 17.92
N ILE A 157 -6.31 7.13 16.78
CA ILE A 157 -7.78 7.27 16.73
C ILE A 157 -8.47 5.90 16.69
N VAL A 158 -7.75 4.85 16.29
CA VAL A 158 -8.31 3.50 16.24
C VAL A 158 -8.53 3.02 17.67
N SER A 159 -9.79 2.99 18.08
CA SER A 159 -10.22 2.34 19.32
C SER A 159 -10.62 0.89 19.04
N PRO A 160 -10.64 0.00 20.05
CA PRO A 160 -11.10 -1.37 19.86
C PRO A 160 -12.55 -1.44 19.34
N ALA A 161 -13.40 -0.51 19.77
CA ALA A 161 -14.76 -0.41 19.25
C ALA A 161 -14.77 -0.04 17.76
N LEU A 162 -13.91 0.88 17.34
CA LEU A 162 -13.77 1.25 15.93
C LEU A 162 -13.22 0.08 15.11
N ALA A 163 -12.21 -0.63 15.59
CA ALA A 163 -11.68 -1.82 14.93
C ALA A 163 -12.75 -2.92 14.77
N ALA A 164 -13.51 -3.22 15.84
CA ALA A 164 -14.62 -4.16 15.78
C ALA A 164 -15.72 -3.72 14.79
N THR A 165 -15.97 -2.41 14.63
CA THR A 165 -16.91 -1.93 13.60
C THR A 165 -16.37 -2.13 12.18
N LEU A 166 -15.07 -1.91 11.97
CA LEU A 166 -14.43 -2.15 10.67
C LEU A 166 -14.51 -3.64 10.29
N ASP A 167 -14.26 -4.53 11.25
CA ASP A 167 -14.39 -5.98 11.06
C ASP A 167 -15.82 -6.41 10.71
N ARG A 168 -16.82 -5.85 11.42
CA ARG A 168 -18.23 -6.09 11.10
C ARG A 168 -18.60 -5.63 9.70
N THR A 169 -18.01 -4.52 9.24
CA THR A 169 -18.22 -4.01 7.88
C THR A 169 -17.42 -4.78 6.82
N LYS A 170 -16.60 -5.76 7.21
CA LYS A 170 -15.74 -6.56 6.33
C LYS A 170 -14.86 -5.70 5.42
N LEU A 171 -14.43 -4.54 5.91
CA LEU A 171 -13.51 -3.68 5.18
C LEU A 171 -12.12 -4.28 5.28
N THR A 172 -11.42 -4.35 4.15
CA THR A 172 -9.98 -4.63 4.17
C THR A 172 -9.24 -3.50 4.89
N ASP A 173 -8.13 -3.80 5.55
CA ASP A 173 -7.36 -2.79 6.30
C ASP A 173 -6.96 -1.61 5.41
N ARG A 174 -6.68 -1.88 4.13
CA ARG A 174 -6.41 -0.85 3.13
C ARG A 174 -7.63 0.04 2.87
N SER A 175 -8.81 -0.54 2.64
CA SER A 175 -10.04 0.27 2.50
C SER A 175 -10.37 1.06 3.77
N ALA A 176 -10.16 0.46 4.95
CA ALA A 176 -10.38 1.12 6.22
C ALA A 176 -9.46 2.34 6.39
N THR A 177 -8.17 2.24 6.01
CA THR A 177 -7.27 3.41 6.04
C THR A 177 -7.79 4.56 5.18
N TYR A 178 -8.30 4.30 3.97
CA TYR A 178 -8.84 5.36 3.10
C TYR A 178 -10.08 6.04 3.70
N VAL A 179 -11.01 5.24 4.24
CA VAL A 179 -12.21 5.77 4.89
C VAL A 179 -11.85 6.62 6.10
N LEU A 180 -10.90 6.16 6.92
CA LEU A 180 -10.44 6.89 8.10
C LEU A 180 -9.68 8.17 7.73
N THR A 181 -8.88 8.16 6.67
CA THR A 181 -8.18 9.37 6.20
C THR A 181 -9.16 10.44 5.71
N GLU A 182 -10.17 10.05 4.94
CA GLU A 182 -11.18 11.01 4.44
C GLU A 182 -12.11 11.47 5.57
N ALA A 183 -12.49 10.58 6.49
CA ALA A 183 -13.26 10.95 7.68
C ALA A 183 -12.49 11.97 8.53
N ALA A 184 -11.20 11.75 8.77
CA ALA A 184 -10.35 12.71 9.49
C ALA A 184 -10.29 14.06 8.78
N ARG A 185 -10.16 14.06 7.45
CA ARG A 185 -10.15 15.28 6.63
C ARG A 185 -11.46 16.05 6.71
N CYS A 186 -12.60 15.36 6.65
CA CYS A 186 -13.94 15.94 6.81
C CYS A 186 -14.15 16.55 8.21
N LEU A 187 -13.56 15.95 9.24
CA LEU A 187 -13.60 16.45 10.61
C LEU A 187 -12.58 17.58 10.87
N GLY A 188 -11.82 18.01 9.85
CA GLY A 188 -10.81 19.05 9.97
C GLY A 188 -9.57 18.63 10.77
N GLN A 189 -9.34 17.33 10.94
CA GLN A 189 -8.15 16.82 11.61
C GLN A 189 -6.97 16.67 10.63
N ASN A 190 -5.78 17.00 11.11
CA ASN A 190 -4.55 16.84 10.33
C ASN A 190 -4.19 15.35 10.22
N VAL A 191 -4.31 14.78 9.02
CA VAL A 191 -4.00 13.36 8.75
C VAL A 191 -2.57 12.97 9.17
N GLU A 192 -1.61 13.89 9.02
CA GLU A 192 -0.20 13.72 9.42
C GLU A 192 0.01 13.51 10.93
N GLU A 193 -0.92 14.01 11.76
CA GLU A 193 -0.85 13.84 13.22
C GLU A 193 -1.44 12.50 13.69
N LEU A 194 -2.20 11.84 12.80
CA LEU A 194 -3.03 10.69 13.12
C LEU A 194 -2.35 9.40 12.68
N ASN A 195 -2.34 8.41 13.57
CA ASN A 195 -1.71 7.13 13.30
C ASN A 195 -2.67 6.19 12.54
N ILE A 196 -3.00 6.56 11.30
CA ILE A 196 -3.87 5.79 10.41
C ILE A 196 -2.98 4.89 9.54
N ASN A 197 -2.59 3.74 10.10
CA ASN A 197 -1.79 2.73 9.43
C ASN A 197 -2.45 1.35 9.59
N ARG A 198 -2.14 0.43 8.67
CA ARG A 198 -2.61 -0.96 8.73
C ARG A 198 -2.31 -1.61 10.08
N SER A 199 -1.07 -1.48 10.55
CA SER A 199 -0.66 -2.00 11.86
C SER A 199 -1.44 -1.41 13.03
N SER A 200 -1.90 -0.16 12.94
CA SER A 200 -2.69 0.48 13.99
C SER A 200 -4.13 -0.04 14.03
N ILE A 201 -4.63 -0.56 12.90
CA ILE A 201 -5.94 -1.20 12.79
C ILE A 201 -5.84 -2.62 13.35
N ASP A 202 -4.84 -3.38 12.89
CA ASP A 202 -4.62 -4.77 13.32
C ASP A 202 -4.26 -4.90 14.81
N ALA A 203 -3.54 -3.92 15.38
CA ALA A 203 -3.13 -3.95 16.79
C ALA A 203 -4.27 -3.69 17.79
N ASN A 204 -5.42 -3.18 17.31
CA ASN A 204 -6.57 -2.84 18.14
C ASN A 204 -7.83 -3.67 17.80
N ALA A 205 -7.72 -4.61 16.85
CA ALA A 205 -8.79 -5.54 16.47
C ALA A 205 -9.01 -6.62 17.55
#